data_AF-A0A1E5VVQ1-F1
#
_entry.id   AF-A0A1E5VVQ1-F1
#
_cell.length_a   1.000
_cell.length_b   1.000
_cell.length_c   1.000
_cell.angle_alpha   90.00
_cell.angle_beta   90.00
_cell.angle_gamma   90.00
#
_symmetry.space_group_name_H-M   'P 1'
#
loop_
_entity.id
_entity.type
_entity.pdbx_description
1 polymer ?
#
loop_
_entity_poly.entity_id
_entity_poly.type
_entity_poly.pdbx_seq_one_letter_code
_entity_poly.pdbx_strand_id
1 'polypeptide(L)'
;MDGDGDLHPVPDAAGVRPAVAAGAAPGHHADPLANSFGPESPKLGGVALQPMLVVAAELDLLRDREADYVAWPKAMGKPVEFVQFKGQHHGFFVVEPAGEAGSEVVRLVELFV
;
A
#
# COMPACT_ATOMS: atom_id res chain seq x y z
N MET A 1 28.00 -0.77 6.54
CA MET A 1 27.53 0.49 7.14
C MET A 1 26.13 0.18 7.59
N ASP A 2 25.95 0.07 8.89
CA ASP A 2 24.73 -0.35 9.54
C ASP A 2 23.63 0.70 9.29
N GLY A 3 22.48 0.25 8.84
CA GLY A 3 21.32 1.09 8.55
C GLY A 3 20.08 0.30 8.87
N ASP A 4 19.70 0.32 10.15
CA ASP A 4 18.39 -0.12 10.62
C ASP A 4 17.32 0.45 9.67
N GLY A 5 16.54 -0.45 9.05
CA GLY A 5 15.36 -0.12 8.29
C GLY A 5 14.31 0.44 9.25
N ASP A 6 14.46 1.71 9.60
CA ASP A 6 13.54 2.41 10.48
C ASP A 6 12.14 2.35 9.85
N LEU A 7 11.25 1.66 10.56
CA LEU A 7 9.82 1.63 10.31
C LEU A 7 9.31 3.06 10.45
N HIS A 8 9.33 3.83 9.36
CA HIS A 8 8.82 5.19 9.40
C HIS A 8 7.32 5.16 9.70
N PRO A 9 6.85 5.98 10.66
CA PRO A 9 5.43 6.10 10.91
C PRO A 9 4.72 6.59 9.65
N VAL A 10 3.58 5.97 9.34
CA VAL A 10 2.69 6.38 8.25
C VAL A 10 2.36 7.87 8.46
N PRO A 11 2.67 8.76 7.50
CA PRO A 11 2.32 10.17 7.64
C PRO A 11 0.79 10.32 7.76
N ASP A 12 0.37 11.24 8.61
CA ASP A 12 -1.05 11.56 8.80
C ASP A 12 -1.66 11.98 7.46
N ALA A 13 -2.69 11.25 7.03
CA ALA A 13 -3.34 11.38 5.73
C ALA A 13 -4.23 12.64 5.68
N ALA A 14 -3.63 13.81 5.83
CA ALA A 14 -4.28 15.10 5.63
C ALA A 14 -3.90 15.67 4.25
N GLY A 15 -4.23 14.91 3.19
CA GLY A 15 -4.13 15.33 1.80
C GLY A 15 -5.52 15.50 1.20
N VAL A 16 -5.81 16.67 0.65
CA VAL A 16 -7.08 17.10 0.05
C VAL A 16 -7.84 15.96 -0.64
N ARG A 17 -9.00 15.58 -0.09
CA ARG A 17 -9.96 14.72 -0.78
C ARG A 17 -10.57 15.52 -1.94
N PRO A 18 -10.37 15.15 -3.21
CA PRO A 18 -11.19 15.73 -4.27
C PRO A 18 -12.63 15.30 -4.01
N ALA A 19 -13.51 16.27 -3.76
CA ALA A 19 -14.94 16.01 -3.70
C ALA A 19 -15.40 15.61 -5.10
N VAL A 20 -15.70 14.32 -5.31
CA VAL A 20 -16.35 13.89 -6.54
C VAL A 20 -17.76 14.45 -6.53
N ALA A 21 -18.10 15.24 -7.55
CA ALA A 21 -19.43 15.80 -7.72
C ALA A 21 -20.44 14.64 -7.85
N ALA A 22 -21.43 14.60 -6.97
CA ALA A 22 -22.51 13.62 -7.02
C ALA A 22 -23.27 13.78 -8.35
N GLY A 23 -23.11 12.82 -9.26
CA GLY A 23 -23.85 12.79 -10.53
C GLY A 23 -23.09 12.31 -11.77
N ALA A 24 -21.77 12.07 -11.71
CA ALA A 24 -21.06 11.42 -12.81
C ALA A 24 -21.34 9.90 -12.83
N ALA A 25 -21.50 9.30 -14.01
CA ALA A 25 -21.47 7.84 -14.16
C ALA A 25 -20.21 7.31 -13.43
N PRO A 26 -20.29 6.19 -12.68
CA PRO A 26 -19.17 5.72 -11.88
C PRO A 26 -17.91 5.62 -12.76
N GLY A 27 -16.97 6.55 -12.58
CA GLY A 27 -15.71 6.50 -13.28
C GLY A 27 -14.92 5.28 -12.83
N HIS A 28 -13.82 4.97 -13.52
CA HIS A 28 -12.95 3.84 -13.17
C HIS A 28 -12.53 3.82 -11.68
N HIS A 29 -12.42 4.99 -11.03
CA HIS A 29 -12.11 5.10 -9.60
C HIS A 29 -13.21 4.61 -8.64
N ALA A 30 -14.44 4.45 -9.11
CA ALA A 30 -15.56 3.95 -8.32
C ALA A 30 -15.76 2.43 -8.50
N ASP A 31 -15.15 1.82 -9.51
CA ASP A 31 -15.23 0.37 -9.75
C ASP A 31 -14.48 -0.39 -8.62
N PRO A 32 -15.15 -1.28 -7.87
CA PRO A 32 -14.52 -2.07 -6.80
C PRO A 32 -13.31 -2.90 -7.24
N LEU A 33 -13.23 -3.28 -8.52
CA LEU A 33 -12.09 -4.02 -9.07
C LEU A 33 -10.85 -3.13 -9.25
N ALA A 34 -11.02 -1.82 -9.41
CA ALA A 34 -9.94 -0.85 -9.54
C ALA A 34 -9.65 -0.11 -8.21
N ASN A 35 -10.66 0.02 -7.36
CA ASN A 35 -10.57 0.68 -6.08
C ASN A 35 -11.23 -0.17 -4.99
N SER A 36 -10.44 -0.90 -4.21
CA SER A 36 -10.97 -1.75 -3.13
C SER A 36 -11.61 -0.98 -1.97
N PHE A 37 -11.45 0.34 -1.91
CA PHE A 37 -11.92 1.21 -0.84
C PHE A 37 -12.71 2.42 -1.35
N GLY A 38 -13.28 2.30 -2.55
CA GLY A 38 -14.18 3.25 -3.14
C GLY A 38 -15.59 3.19 -2.51
N PRO A 39 -16.47 4.13 -2.90
CA PRO A 39 -17.83 4.18 -2.37
C PRO A 39 -18.65 2.92 -2.68
N GLU A 40 -18.40 2.28 -3.81
CA GLU A 40 -19.09 1.04 -4.23
C GLU A 40 -18.42 -0.24 -3.71
N SER A 41 -17.29 -0.12 -3.01
CA SER A 41 -16.49 -1.27 -2.60
C SER A 41 -17.08 -1.97 -1.38
N PRO A 42 -17.06 -3.31 -1.32
CA PRO A 42 -17.52 -4.04 -0.14
C PRO A 42 -16.72 -3.64 1.11
N LYS A 43 -17.40 -3.48 2.23
CA LYS A 43 -16.74 -3.28 3.53
C LYS A 43 -16.06 -4.56 3.98
N LEU A 44 -14.84 -4.48 4.52
CA LEU A 44 -14.12 -5.67 5.01
C LEU A 44 -14.69 -6.26 6.30
N GLY A 45 -15.56 -5.55 7.02
CA GLY A 45 -16.39 -6.03 8.14
C GLY A 45 -15.90 -7.29 8.87
N GLY A 46 -16.77 -8.30 8.94
CA GLY A 46 -16.50 -9.61 9.56
C GLY A 46 -15.64 -10.57 8.72
N VAL A 47 -15.04 -10.11 7.61
CA VAL A 47 -14.17 -10.96 6.79
C VAL A 47 -12.88 -11.22 7.54
N ALA A 48 -12.54 -12.49 7.74
CA ALA A 48 -11.24 -12.88 8.28
C ALA A 48 -10.18 -12.76 7.17
N LEU A 49 -9.52 -11.59 7.11
CA LEU A 49 -8.34 -11.43 6.26
C LEU A 49 -7.12 -12.00 6.96
N GLN A 50 -6.30 -12.73 6.21
CA GLN A 50 -4.96 -13.09 6.64
C GLN A 50 -4.11 -11.82 6.81
N PRO A 51 -3.05 -11.86 7.62
CA PRO A 51 -2.03 -10.81 7.60
C PRO A 51 -1.63 -10.46 6.17
N MET A 52 -1.37 -9.17 5.92
CA MET A 52 -0.87 -8.70 4.63
C MET A 52 0.43 -7.92 4.82
N LEU A 53 1.44 -8.27 4.03
CA LEU A 53 2.64 -7.45 3.83
C LEU A 53 2.44 -6.62 2.56
N VAL A 54 2.54 -5.29 2.70
CA VAL A 54 2.49 -4.35 1.58
C VAL A 54 3.84 -3.67 1.45
N VAL A 55 4.46 -3.78 0.27
CA VAL A 55 5.76 -3.20 -0.07
C VAL A 55 5.54 -2.05 -1.05
N ALA A 56 6.10 -0.88 -0.75
CA ALA A 56 6.02 0.32 -1.58
C ALA A 56 7.41 0.87 -1.91
N ALA A 57 7.53 1.58 -3.03
CA ALA A 57 8.72 2.35 -3.38
C ALA A 57 8.47 3.85 -3.13
N GLU A 58 9.45 4.56 -2.56
CA GLU A 58 9.31 6.00 -2.26
C GLU A 58 9.04 6.85 -3.51
N LEU A 59 9.63 6.46 -4.64
CA LEU A 59 9.54 7.18 -5.93
C LEU A 59 8.52 6.53 -6.88
N ASP A 60 7.63 5.69 -6.35
CA ASP A 60 6.53 5.12 -7.11
C ASP A 60 5.44 6.18 -7.38
N LEU A 61 4.96 6.25 -8.62
CA LEU A 61 3.83 7.12 -8.97
C LEU A 61 2.54 6.71 -8.25
N LEU A 62 2.41 5.43 -7.89
CA LEU A 62 1.27 4.87 -7.18
C LEU A 62 1.43 4.87 -5.66
N ARG A 63 2.53 5.40 -5.11
CA ARG A 63 2.84 5.36 -3.67
C ARG A 63 1.70 5.84 -2.78
N ASP A 64 1.08 6.97 -3.12
CA ASP A 64 -0.01 7.52 -2.30
C ASP A 64 -1.24 6.59 -2.32
N ARG A 65 -1.43 5.87 -3.43
CA ARG A 65 -2.48 4.87 -3.57
C ARG A 65 -2.22 3.61 -2.74
N GLU A 66 -0.96 3.20 -2.64
CA GLU A 66 -0.53 2.10 -1.78
C GLU A 66 -0.72 2.45 -0.30
N ALA A 67 -0.39 3.69 0.09
CA ALA A 67 -0.62 4.19 1.44
C ALA A 67 -2.11 4.21 1.80
N ASP A 68 -2.97 4.69 0.90
CA ASP A 68 -4.43 4.63 1.07
C ASP A 68 -4.93 3.19 1.21
N TYR A 69 -4.42 2.28 0.37
CA TYR A 69 -4.75 0.86 0.43
C TYR A 69 -4.36 0.24 1.77
N VAL A 70 -3.26 0.66 2.39
CA VAL A 70 -2.83 0.19 3.72
C VAL A 70 -3.68 0.78 4.84
N ALA A 71 -4.06 2.06 4.73
CA ALA A 71 -4.84 2.75 5.75
C ALA A 71 -6.26 2.17 5.87
N TRP A 72 -6.89 1.81 4.75
CA TRP A 72 -8.24 1.23 4.69
C TRP A 72 -8.45 -0.04 5.55
N PRO A 73 -7.67 -1.13 5.40
CA PRO A 73 -7.79 -2.35 6.19
C PRO A 73 -7.31 -2.14 7.62
N LYS A 74 -6.27 -1.31 7.85
CA LYS A 74 -5.82 -0.94 9.21
C LYS A 74 -6.92 -0.23 10.00
N ALA A 75 -7.65 0.69 9.38
CA ALA A 75 -8.79 1.37 10.00
C ALA A 75 -9.92 0.42 10.41
N MET A 76 -9.97 -0.79 9.83
CA MET A 76 -10.90 -1.87 10.18
C MET A 76 -10.27 -2.95 11.06
N GLY A 77 -9.11 -2.67 11.68
CA GLY A 77 -8.43 -3.57 12.60
C GLY A 77 -7.83 -4.81 11.94
N LYS A 78 -7.60 -4.79 10.62
CA LYS A 78 -6.99 -5.91 9.91
C LYS A 78 -5.46 -5.87 10.04
N PRO A 79 -4.80 -7.03 10.19
CA PRO A 79 -3.35 -7.11 10.33
C PRO A 79 -2.66 -6.76 9.01
N VAL A 80 -1.99 -5.60 8.98
CA VAL A 80 -1.25 -5.14 7.79
C VAL A 80 0.10 -4.56 8.19
N GLU A 81 1.15 -5.12 7.62
CA GLU A 81 2.52 -4.62 7.66
C GLU A 81 2.78 -3.79 6.40
N PHE A 82 3.40 -2.63 6.58
CA PHE A 82 3.71 -1.73 5.47
C PHE A 82 5.17 -1.33 5.53
N VAL A 83 5.89 -1.59 4.44
CA VAL A 83 7.31 -1.28 4.32
C VAL A 83 7.51 -0.44 3.07
N GLN A 84 8.13 0.72 3.24
CA GLN A 84 8.47 1.62 2.14
C GLN A 84 9.98 1.63 1.93
N PHE A 85 10.40 1.38 0.69
CA PHE A 85 11.79 1.37 0.28
C PHE A 85 12.21 2.75 -0.24
N LYS A 86 13.10 3.40 0.51
CA LYS A 86 13.63 4.73 0.21
C LYS A 86 14.44 4.72 -1.09
N GLY A 87 14.27 5.76 -1.91
CA GLY A 87 14.99 5.96 -3.17
C GLY A 87 14.66 4.96 -4.28
N GLN A 88 13.76 4.00 -4.04
CA GLN A 88 13.39 3.00 -5.02
C GLN A 88 12.25 3.48 -5.91
N HIS A 89 12.29 3.07 -7.18
CA HIS A 89 11.24 3.32 -8.17
C HIS A 89 10.27 2.14 -8.28
N HIS A 90 9.17 2.35 -9.00
CA HIS A 90 8.22 1.29 -9.32
C HIS A 90 8.91 0.04 -9.87
N GLY A 91 8.60 -1.12 -9.31
CA GLY A 91 9.13 -2.41 -9.76
C GLY A 91 10.62 -2.63 -9.51
N PHE A 92 11.26 -1.90 -8.57
CA PHE A 92 12.71 -2.02 -8.30
C PHE A 92 13.19 -3.46 -8.10
N PHE A 93 12.44 -4.30 -7.40
CA PHE A 93 12.78 -5.70 -7.13
C PHE A 93 12.60 -6.63 -8.35
N VAL A 94 11.94 -6.17 -9.42
CA VAL A 94 11.87 -6.88 -10.70
C VAL A 94 13.04 -6.47 -11.61
N VAL A 95 13.41 -5.20 -11.57
CA VAL A 95 14.51 -4.64 -12.38
C VAL A 95 15.86 -5.12 -11.86
N GLU A 96 16.07 -5.12 -10.54
CA GLU A 96 17.30 -5.56 -9.89
C GLU A 96 16.99 -6.58 -8.76
N PRO A 97 16.61 -7.82 -9.10
CA PRO A 97 16.13 -8.80 -8.12
C PRO A 97 17.20 -9.26 -7.13
N ALA A 98 18.48 -9.28 -7.55
CA ALA A 98 19.62 -9.61 -6.69
C ALA A 98 20.31 -8.37 -6.09
N GLY A 99 19.74 -7.18 -6.29
CA GLY A 99 20.21 -5.94 -5.65
C GLY A 99 19.89 -5.94 -4.16
N GLU A 100 20.45 -4.98 -3.43
CA GLU A 100 20.24 -4.86 -1.98
C GLU A 100 18.75 -4.76 -1.62
N ALA A 101 18.04 -3.84 -2.28
CA ALA A 101 16.60 -3.65 -2.03
C ALA A 101 15.77 -4.86 -2.46
N GLY A 102 16.08 -5.47 -3.61
CA GLY A 102 15.39 -6.68 -4.09
C GLY A 102 15.58 -7.88 -3.14
N SER A 103 16.81 -8.07 -2.65
CA SER A 103 17.14 -9.11 -1.67
C SER A 103 16.43 -8.89 -0.34
N GLU A 104 16.30 -7.63 0.10
CA GLU A 104 15.55 -7.31 1.32
C GLU A 104 14.05 -7.57 1.18
N VAL A 105 13.45 -7.33 0.00
CA VAL A 105 12.06 -7.75 -0.25
C VAL A 105 11.90 -9.25 -0.08
N VAL A 106 12.83 -10.06 -0.62
CA VAL A 106 12.80 -11.52 -0.44
C VAL A 106 12.89 -11.89 1.03
N ARG A 107 13.83 -11.30 1.78
CA ARG A 107 13.98 -11.53 3.22
C ARG A 107 12.71 -11.17 3.99
N LEU A 108 12.05 -10.05 3.67
CA LEU A 108 10.79 -9.67 4.32
C LEU A 108 9.69 -10.69 4.05
N VAL A 109 9.58 -11.20 2.82
CA VAL A 109 8.62 -12.24 2.47
C VAL A 109 8.92 -13.54 3.24
N GLU A 110 10.18 -13.95 3.35
CA GLU A 110 10.58 -15.13 4.13
C GLU A 110 10.26 -15.02 5.63
N LEU A 111 10.35 -13.82 6.20
CA LEU A 111 9.98 -13.56 7.60
C LEU A 111 8.46 -13.52 7.82
N PHE A 112 7.71 -13.25 6.76
CA PHE A 112 6.27 -13.06 6.81
C PHE A 112 5.48 -14.37 6.65
N VAL A 113 6.07 -15.36 5.97
CA VAL A 113 5.50 -16.71 5.74
C VAL A 113 5.77 -17.64 6.92
#